data_AF-A0A2A2KEU0-F1
#
_entry.id   AF-A0A2A2KEU0-F1
#
_cell.length_a   1.000
_cell.length_b   1.000
_cell.length_c   1.000
_cell.angle_alpha   90.00
_cell.angle_beta   90.00
_cell.angle_gamma   90.00
#
_symmetry.space_group_name_H-M   'P 1'
#
loop_
_entity.id
_entity.type
_entity.pdbx_description
1 polymer ?
#
loop_
_entity_poly.entity_id
_entity_poly.type
_entity_poly.pdbx_seq_one_letter_code
_entity_poly.pdbx_strand_id
1 'polypeptide(L)'
;MGLLKELKRAGEMSQDTTEIVVLLIRKLASNSPSQIQAIYEAGLIDFLVDNIDFIAIFGEKKLPASFILLRILNKANNKGEILLSILHYESLMTLIDKLNSTEDRSVVDDIVMIIQICLDHAEKENTILHQKAMEILTMHVNVEKLNEDTDSEQKDEL
;
A
#
# COMPACT_ATOMS: atom_id res chain seq x y z
N MET A 1 -12.73 -7.58 -17.98
CA MET A 1 -12.80 -7.48 -16.51
C MET A 1 -11.93 -8.59 -15.93
N GLY A 2 -11.17 -8.33 -14.86
CA GLY A 2 -10.28 -9.33 -14.25
C GLY A 2 -10.99 -10.16 -13.17
N LEU A 3 -10.57 -11.41 -13.00
CA LEU A 3 -11.14 -12.39 -12.06
C LEU A 3 -11.36 -11.84 -10.65
N LEU A 4 -10.45 -11.00 -10.14
CA LEU A 4 -10.56 -10.39 -8.80
C LEU A 4 -11.67 -9.35 -8.72
N LYS A 5 -11.90 -8.57 -9.79
CA LYS A 5 -13.01 -7.61 -9.85
C LYS A 5 -14.36 -8.35 -9.88
N GLU A 6 -14.40 -9.55 -10.46
CA GLU A 6 -15.58 -10.41 -10.44
C GLU A 6 -15.78 -11.07 -9.07
N LEU A 7 -14.70 -11.54 -8.42
CA LEU A 7 -14.75 -12.09 -7.05
C LEU A 7 -15.20 -11.04 -6.03
N LYS A 8 -14.67 -9.81 -6.08
CA LYS A 8 -15.10 -8.68 -5.22
C LYS A 8 -16.55 -8.27 -5.48
N ARG A 9 -17.05 -8.44 -6.71
CA ARG A 9 -18.47 -8.19 -7.07
C ARG A 9 -19.42 -9.28 -6.58
N ALA A 10 -18.93 -10.51 -6.43
CA ALA A 10 -19.74 -11.67 -6.03
C ALA A 10 -20.04 -11.72 -4.52
N GLY A 11 -19.38 -10.89 -3.71
CA GLY A 11 -19.57 -10.77 -2.25
C GLY A 11 -18.27 -10.37 -1.53
N GLU A 12 -18.35 -10.12 -0.22
CA GLU A 12 -17.15 -9.93 0.62
C GLU A 12 -16.32 -11.22 0.62
N MET A 13 -15.05 -11.12 0.24
CA MET A 13 -14.12 -12.25 0.32
C MET A 13 -13.92 -12.65 1.78
N SER A 14 -13.96 -13.96 2.08
CA SER A 14 -13.65 -14.44 3.43
C SER A 14 -12.21 -14.11 3.82
N GLN A 15 -11.93 -14.06 5.13
CA GLN A 15 -10.56 -13.88 5.64
C GLN A 15 -9.61 -14.95 5.10
N ASP A 16 -10.03 -16.23 5.06
CA ASP A 16 -9.23 -17.33 4.51
C ASP A 16 -8.86 -17.10 3.03
N THR A 17 -9.81 -16.61 2.23
CA THR A 17 -9.57 -16.34 0.81
C THR A 17 -8.60 -15.17 0.64
N THR A 18 -8.75 -14.14 1.46
CA THR A 18 -7.86 -12.98 1.47
C THR A 18 -6.44 -13.38 1.83
N GLU A 19 -6.27 -14.21 2.87
CA GLU A 19 -4.97 -14.74 3.27
C GLU A 19 -4.30 -15.54 2.14
N ILE A 20 -5.04 -16.44 1.49
CA ILE A 20 -4.55 -17.23 0.36
C ILE A 20 -4.04 -16.31 -0.76
N VAL A 21 -4.81 -15.28 -1.11
CA VAL A 21 -4.43 -14.35 -2.18
C VAL A 21 -3.17 -13.56 -1.77
N VAL A 22 -3.10 -13.03 -0.55
CA VAL A 22 -1.91 -12.31 -0.05
C VAL A 22 -0.67 -13.20 -0.07
N LEU A 23 -0.78 -14.46 0.36
CA LEU A 23 0.32 -15.43 0.32
C LEU A 23 0.76 -15.79 -1.10
N LEU A 24 -0.18 -15.89 -2.04
CA LEU A 24 0.12 -16.09 -3.46
C LEU A 24 0.87 -14.89 -4.05
N ILE A 25 0.40 -13.67 -3.79
CA ILE A 25 1.07 -12.44 -4.24
C ILE A 25 2.50 -12.38 -3.69
N ARG A 26 2.69 -12.65 -2.39
CA ARG A 26 4.02 -12.73 -1.77
C ARG A 26 4.95 -13.70 -2.50
N LYS A 27 4.43 -14.89 -2.83
CA LYS A 27 5.20 -15.93 -3.52
C LYS A 27 5.61 -15.47 -4.92
N LEU A 28 4.70 -14.86 -5.67
CA LEU A 28 4.97 -14.29 -7.00
C LEU A 28 5.97 -13.12 -6.94
N ALA A 29 5.78 -12.19 -6.02
CA ALA A 29 6.67 -11.04 -5.83
C ALA A 29 8.11 -11.42 -5.42
N SER A 30 8.35 -12.67 -5.02
CA SER A 30 9.65 -13.13 -4.57
C SER A 30 10.55 -13.70 -5.67
N ASN A 31 10.02 -14.10 -6.84
CA ASN A 31 10.83 -14.87 -7.81
C ASN A 31 11.42 -14.02 -8.94
N SER A 32 10.67 -13.08 -9.54
CA SER A 32 11.18 -12.27 -10.67
C SER A 32 10.42 -10.96 -10.91
N PRO A 33 11.05 -9.96 -11.55
CA PRO A 33 10.36 -8.74 -12.01
C PRO A 33 9.22 -9.02 -12.99
N SER A 34 9.33 -10.05 -13.83
CA SER A 34 8.24 -10.45 -14.75
C SER A 34 7.00 -10.96 -14.02
N GLN A 35 7.16 -11.57 -12.84
CA GLN A 35 6.01 -11.95 -12.02
C GLN A 35 5.38 -10.75 -11.31
N ILE A 36 6.18 -9.74 -10.97
CA ILE A 36 5.66 -8.45 -10.48
C ILE A 36 4.83 -7.75 -11.57
N GLN A 37 5.27 -7.79 -12.82
CA GLN A 37 4.48 -7.30 -13.96
C GLN A 37 3.13 -8.03 -14.04
N ALA A 38 3.12 -9.36 -13.91
CA ALA A 38 1.88 -10.14 -13.92
C ALA A 38 0.95 -9.82 -12.72
N ILE A 39 1.51 -9.53 -11.54
CA ILE A 39 0.74 -9.05 -10.38
C ILE A 39 0.04 -7.73 -10.73
N TYR A 40 0.77 -6.79 -11.32
CA TYR A 40 0.23 -5.51 -11.74
C TYR A 40 -0.88 -5.66 -12.79
N GLU A 41 -0.62 -6.38 -13.88
CA GLU A 41 -1.58 -6.59 -14.97
C GLU A 41 -2.85 -7.33 -14.52
N ALA A 42 -2.74 -8.18 -13.51
CA ALA A 42 -3.90 -8.87 -12.91
C ALA A 42 -4.75 -7.97 -12.00
N GLY A 43 -4.32 -6.74 -11.70
CA GLY A 43 -4.99 -5.85 -10.75
C GLY A 43 -4.82 -6.28 -9.29
N LEU A 44 -3.76 -7.04 -8.98
CA LEU A 44 -3.48 -7.50 -7.62
C LEU A 44 -2.84 -6.40 -6.74
N ILE A 45 -2.38 -5.30 -7.34
CA ILE A 45 -1.93 -4.12 -6.59
C ILE A 45 -3.12 -3.45 -5.90
N ASP A 46 -4.21 -3.21 -6.64
CA ASP A 46 -5.44 -2.64 -6.07
C ASP A 46 -5.96 -3.53 -4.92
N PHE A 47 -5.90 -4.86 -5.10
CA PHE A 47 -6.26 -5.80 -4.05
C PHE A 47 -5.40 -5.65 -2.79
N LEU A 48 -4.08 -5.46 -2.94
CA LEU A 48 -3.19 -5.21 -1.80
C LEU A 48 -3.49 -3.86 -1.12
N VAL A 49 -3.82 -2.84 -1.89
CA VAL A 49 -4.19 -1.52 -1.35
C VAL A 49 -5.48 -1.60 -0.54
N ASP A 50 -6.50 -2.30 -1.06
CA ASP A 50 -7.77 -2.52 -0.37
C ASP A 50 -7.62 -3.28 0.97
N ASN A 51 -6.62 -4.16 1.04
CA ASN A 51 -6.36 -5.04 2.18
C ASN A 51 -5.01 -4.72 2.84
N ILE A 52 -4.56 -3.46 2.79
CA ILE A 52 -3.21 -3.08 3.19
C ILE A 52 -2.91 -3.34 4.68
N ASP A 53 -3.96 -3.32 5.50
CA ASP A 53 -3.97 -3.61 6.94
C ASP A 53 -4.09 -5.11 7.26
N PHE A 54 -4.26 -5.96 6.25
CA PHE A 54 -4.35 -7.40 6.45
C PHE A 54 -3.00 -8.00 6.84
N ILE A 55 -3.00 -8.84 7.88
CA ILE A 55 -1.82 -9.57 8.35
C ILE A 55 -2.01 -11.06 8.09
N ALA A 56 -1.35 -11.57 7.06
CA ALA A 56 -1.35 -13.00 6.77
C ALA A 56 -0.45 -13.77 7.75
N ILE A 57 -0.87 -14.97 8.13
CA ILE A 57 -0.14 -15.89 9.01
C ILE A 57 0.43 -17.03 8.15
N PHE A 58 1.76 -17.19 8.18
CA PHE A 58 2.44 -18.29 7.52
C PHE A 58 3.32 -19.05 8.52
N GLY A 59 2.77 -20.13 9.07
CA GLY A 59 3.35 -20.82 10.22
C GLY A 59 3.35 -19.87 11.42
N GLU A 60 4.53 -19.59 11.97
CA GLU A 60 4.70 -18.64 13.10
C GLU A 60 4.92 -17.19 12.65
N LYS A 61 5.05 -16.94 11.35
CA LYS A 61 5.38 -15.61 10.82
C LYS A 61 4.12 -14.82 10.47
N LYS A 62 4.07 -13.58 10.94
CA LYS A 62 3.13 -12.56 10.49
C LYS A 62 3.69 -11.84 9.27
N LEU A 63 2.86 -11.63 8.26
CA LEU A 63 3.20 -11.02 6.98
C LEU A 63 2.14 -9.97 6.63
N PRO A 64 2.38 -8.70 7.01
CA PRO A 64 1.52 -7.60 6.60
C PRO A 64 1.46 -7.47 5.07
N ALA A 65 0.27 -7.21 4.54
CA ALA A 65 0.07 -6.93 3.11
C ALA A 65 0.82 -5.66 2.68
N SER A 66 0.86 -4.65 3.56
CA SER A 66 1.67 -3.43 3.45
C SER A 66 3.14 -3.72 3.12
N PHE A 67 3.77 -4.62 3.89
CA PHE A 67 5.15 -5.04 3.67
C PHE A 67 5.36 -5.73 2.31
N ILE A 68 4.38 -6.53 1.86
CA ILE A 68 4.43 -7.18 0.55
C ILE A 68 4.37 -6.13 -0.57
N LEU A 69 3.51 -5.11 -0.44
CA LEU A 69 3.41 -4.02 -1.41
C LEU A 69 4.72 -3.22 -1.48
N LEU A 70 5.32 -2.86 -0.35
CA LEU A 70 6.63 -2.21 -0.30
C LEU A 70 7.73 -3.03 -1.00
N ARG A 71 7.73 -4.35 -0.77
CA ARG A 71 8.66 -5.27 -1.45
C ARG A 71 8.46 -5.30 -2.96
N ILE A 72 7.21 -5.23 -3.43
CA ILE A 72 6.89 -5.10 -4.86
C ILE A 72 7.46 -3.79 -5.41
N LEU A 73 7.17 -2.67 -4.76
CA LEU A 73 7.64 -1.33 -5.17
C LEU A 73 9.18 -1.24 -5.23
N ASN A 74 9.89 -1.99 -4.39
CA ASN A 74 11.35 -2.03 -4.40
C ASN A 74 11.97 -2.90 -5.50
N LYS A 75 11.19 -3.81 -6.11
CA LYS A 75 11.69 -4.76 -7.11
C LYS A 75 11.10 -4.58 -8.51
N ALA A 76 10.04 -3.78 -8.63
CA ALA A 76 9.34 -3.57 -9.90
C ALA A 76 10.22 -2.83 -10.91
N ASN A 77 10.26 -3.32 -12.15
CA ASN A 77 10.86 -2.59 -13.27
C ASN A 77 9.90 -1.52 -13.80
N ASN A 78 8.60 -1.78 -13.74
CA ASN A 78 7.50 -0.86 -14.08
C ASN A 78 7.08 -0.02 -12.86
N LYS A 79 8.04 0.37 -12.01
CA LYS A 79 7.76 1.02 -10.72
C LYS A 79 6.88 2.26 -10.88
N GLY A 80 7.10 3.07 -11.92
CA GLY A 80 6.32 4.27 -12.14
C GLY A 80 4.84 4.02 -12.41
N GLU A 81 4.51 3.03 -13.24
CA GLU A 81 3.10 2.66 -13.51
C GLU A 81 2.38 2.21 -12.24
N ILE A 82 3.04 1.40 -11.41
CA ILE A 82 2.49 0.93 -10.14
C ILE A 82 2.29 2.09 -9.15
N LEU A 83 3.27 3.00 -9.05
CA LEU A 83 3.16 4.16 -8.14
C LEU A 83 2.04 5.11 -8.59
N LEU A 84 1.92 5.36 -9.89
CA LEU A 84 0.85 6.19 -10.44
C LEU A 84 -0.53 5.54 -10.27
N SER A 85 -0.64 4.20 -10.35
CA SER A 85 -1.91 3.51 -10.09
C SER A 85 -2.33 3.62 -8.62
N ILE A 86 -1.37 3.62 -7.69
CA ILE A 86 -1.65 3.82 -6.25
C ILE A 86 -2.08 5.28 -5.97
N LEU A 87 -1.52 6.27 -6.67
CA LEU A 87 -1.95 7.68 -6.55
C LEU A 87 -3.29 7.99 -7.22
N HIS A 88 -3.88 7.02 -7.92
CA HIS A 88 -5.23 7.21 -8.43
C HIS A 88 -6.20 7.46 -7.26
N TYR A 89 -7.17 8.34 -7.46
CA TYR A 89 -8.03 8.88 -6.40
C TYR A 89 -8.61 7.80 -5.48
N GLU A 90 -9.18 6.74 -6.06
CA GLU A 90 -9.80 5.64 -5.29
C GLU A 90 -8.79 4.92 -4.39
N SER A 91 -7.62 4.55 -4.93
CA SER A 91 -6.57 3.84 -4.18
C SER A 91 -5.97 4.72 -3.09
N LEU A 92 -5.72 6.00 -3.38
CA LEU A 92 -5.19 6.95 -2.41
C LEU A 92 -6.18 7.19 -1.26
N MET A 93 -7.48 7.35 -1.57
CA MET A 93 -8.51 7.48 -0.55
C MET A 93 -8.58 6.23 0.34
N THR A 94 -8.51 5.03 -0.24
CA THR A 94 -8.44 3.78 0.54
C THR A 94 -7.24 3.77 1.50
N LEU A 95 -6.05 4.18 1.03
CA LEU A 95 -4.87 4.26 1.92
C LEU A 95 -5.06 5.27 3.05
N ILE A 96 -5.67 6.43 2.78
CA ILE A 96 -5.95 7.46 3.79
C ILE A 96 -6.99 6.96 4.81
N ASP A 97 -8.05 6.32 4.34
CA ASP A 97 -9.08 5.74 5.21
C ASP A 97 -8.48 4.66 6.12
N LYS A 98 -7.61 3.81 5.58
CA LYS A 98 -6.89 2.78 6.34
C LYS A 98 -5.88 3.38 7.32
N LEU A 99 -5.14 4.41 6.92
CA LEU A 99 -4.24 5.17 7.81
C LEU A 99 -4.99 5.75 9.01
N ASN A 100 -6.17 6.31 8.76
CA ASN A 100 -6.98 6.94 9.80
C ASN A 100 -7.67 5.90 10.71
N SER A 101 -8.05 4.73 10.18
CA SER A 101 -8.80 3.70 10.92
C SER A 101 -7.96 2.62 11.60
N THR A 102 -6.72 2.39 11.18
CA THR A 102 -5.84 1.39 11.81
C THR A 102 -5.20 1.91 13.10
N GLU A 103 -5.02 1.01 14.07
CA GLU A 103 -4.31 1.23 15.33
C GLU A 103 -2.92 0.54 15.35
N ASP A 104 -2.62 -0.32 14.38
CA ASP A 104 -1.33 -1.00 14.29
C ASP A 104 -0.26 -0.03 13.75
N ARG A 105 0.65 0.42 14.64
CA ARG A 105 1.72 1.36 14.29
C ARG A 105 2.60 0.87 13.14
N SER A 106 2.89 -0.43 13.05
CA SER A 106 3.70 -0.96 11.94
C SER A 106 3.00 -0.82 10.60
N VAL A 107 1.68 -0.97 10.57
CA VAL A 107 0.88 -0.77 9.35
C VAL A 107 0.77 0.72 9.01
N VAL A 108 0.61 1.59 10.02
CA VAL A 108 0.64 3.05 9.84
C VAL A 108 1.94 3.47 9.14
N ASP A 109 3.09 3.07 9.69
CA ASP A 109 4.41 3.43 9.15
C ASP A 109 4.57 2.96 7.70
N ASP A 110 4.14 1.73 7.39
CA ASP A 110 4.19 1.21 6.04
C ASP A 110 3.29 2.00 5.07
N ILE A 111 2.06 2.34 5.47
CA ILE A 111 1.13 3.12 4.63
C ILE A 111 1.70 4.52 4.37
N VAL A 112 2.21 5.20 5.39
CA VAL A 112 2.85 6.51 5.25
C VAL A 112 4.03 6.41 4.28
N MET A 113 4.88 5.41 4.44
CA MET A 113 6.02 5.20 3.55
C MET A 113 5.58 4.90 2.10
N ILE A 114 4.53 4.11 1.90
CA ILE A 114 3.97 3.86 0.55
C ILE A 114 3.51 5.18 -0.08
N ILE A 115 2.74 5.99 0.64
CA ILE A 115 2.24 7.29 0.14
C ILE A 115 3.42 8.21 -0.21
N GLN A 116 4.43 8.31 0.66
CA GLN A 116 5.62 9.13 0.42
C GLN A 116 6.40 8.70 -0.83
N ILE A 117 6.66 7.39 -0.99
CA ILE A 117 7.35 6.86 -2.19
C ILE A 117 6.56 7.22 -3.46
N CYS A 118 5.23 7.16 -3.40
CA CYS A 118 4.39 7.52 -4.52
C CYS A 118 4.48 9.02 -4.85
N LEU A 119 4.38 9.89 -3.84
CA LEU A 119 4.47 11.35 -4.00
C LEU A 119 5.83 11.80 -4.54
N ASP A 120 6.91 11.27 -3.97
CA ASP A 120 8.30 11.57 -4.40
C ASP A 120 8.51 11.22 -5.87
N HIS A 121 7.93 10.12 -6.32
CA HIS A 121 8.01 9.71 -7.71
C HIS A 121 7.19 10.65 -8.62
N ALA A 122 5.95 10.94 -8.23
CA ALA A 122 5.06 11.80 -8.99
C ALA A 122 5.55 13.26 -9.06
N GLU A 123 6.27 13.74 -8.04
CA GLU A 123 6.94 15.03 -8.02
C GLU A 123 8.10 15.07 -9.02
N LYS A 124 8.96 14.05 -9.00
CA LYS A 124 10.09 13.91 -9.94
C LYS A 124 9.63 13.87 -11.39
N GLU A 125 8.48 13.24 -11.65
CA GLU A 125 7.87 13.19 -12.98
C GLU A 125 7.00 14.43 -13.30
N ASN A 126 6.92 15.41 -12.39
CA ASN A 126 6.16 16.65 -12.51
C ASN A 126 4.70 16.44 -12.95
N THR A 127 4.03 15.48 -12.33
CA THR A 127 2.68 15.08 -12.71
C THR A 127 1.62 15.93 -12.02
N ILE A 128 0.50 16.18 -12.71
CA ILE A 128 -0.71 16.78 -12.08
C ILE A 128 -1.27 15.90 -10.96
N LEU A 129 -0.94 14.60 -10.99
CA LEU A 129 -1.32 13.64 -9.95
C LEU A 129 -0.66 13.95 -8.62
N HIS A 130 0.61 14.39 -8.60
CA HIS A 130 1.27 14.83 -7.37
C HIS A 130 0.51 15.99 -6.70
N GLN A 131 0.17 17.04 -7.46
CA GLN A 131 -0.55 18.21 -6.94
C GLN A 131 -1.92 17.82 -6.36
N LYS A 132 -2.67 16.98 -7.08
CA LYS A 132 -3.98 16.49 -6.62
C LYS A 132 -3.86 15.59 -5.40
N ALA A 133 -2.87 14.71 -5.35
CA ALA A 133 -2.63 13.84 -4.21
C ALA A 133 -2.29 14.65 -2.96
N MET A 134 -1.44 15.68 -3.09
CA MET A 134 -1.11 16.61 -2.00
C MET A 134 -2.33 17.38 -1.49
N GLU A 135 -3.20 17.85 -2.38
CA GLU A 135 -4.47 18.49 -2.02
C GLU A 135 -5.36 17.52 -1.20
N ILE A 136 -5.53 16.29 -1.68
CA ILE A 136 -6.33 15.26 -0.99
C ILE A 136 -5.75 14.96 0.40
N LEU A 137 -4.44 14.75 0.50
CA LEU A 137 -3.78 14.44 1.77
C LEU A 137 -3.94 15.56 2.78
N THR A 138 -3.78 16.81 2.35
CA THR A 138 -3.95 18.00 3.21
C THR A 138 -5.38 18.12 3.75
N MET A 139 -6.37 17.67 2.98
CA MET A 139 -7.77 17.73 3.37
C MET A 139 -8.23 16.54 4.25
N HIS A 140 -7.62 15.36 4.10
CA HIS A 140 -8.18 14.11 4.64
C HIS A 140 -7.28 13.39 5.65
N VAL A 141 -6.00 13.73 5.75
CA VAL A 141 -5.10 13.08 6.72
C VAL A 141 -5.12 13.85 8.04
N ASN A 142 -5.36 13.14 9.15
CA ASN A 142 -5.14 13.73 10.46
C ASN A 142 -3.63 13.93 10.69
N VAL A 143 -3.20 15.19 10.65
CA VAL A 143 -1.79 15.60 10.79
C VAL A 143 -1.18 15.12 12.11
N GLU A 144 -1.98 14.88 13.15
CA GLU A 144 -1.51 14.31 14.42
C GLU A 144 -0.86 12.93 14.24
N LYS A 145 -1.39 12.07 13.36
CA LYS A 145 -0.79 10.75 13.06
C LYS A 145 0.46 10.82 12.17
N LEU A 146 0.69 11.95 11.47
CA LEU A 146 1.91 12.18 10.68
C LEU A 146 3.05 12.77 11.52
N ASN A 147 2.74 13.41 12.65
CA ASN A 147 3.69 14.19 13.45
C ASN A 147 4.13 13.51 14.76
N GLU A 148 3.70 12.29 15.06
CA GLU A 148 4.11 11.59 16.29
C GLU A 148 5.59 11.15 16.32
N ASP A 149 6.36 11.35 15.24
CA ASP A 149 7.83 11.19 15.22
C ASP A 149 8.59 12.49 14.85
N THR A 150 8.18 13.64 15.39
CA THR A 150 9.05 14.85 15.38
C THR A 150 9.30 15.52 16.73
N ASP A 151 8.94 14.89 17.87
CA ASP A 151 9.18 15.52 19.18
C ASP A 151 9.50 14.56 20.35
N SER A 152 9.98 13.33 20.12
CA SER A 152 10.27 12.40 21.25
C SER A 152 11.64 11.72 21.34
N GLU A 153 12.66 12.05 20.53
CA GLU A 153 14.07 11.61 20.81
C GLU A 153 15.14 12.66 20.46
N GLN A 154 14.93 13.93 20.84
CA GLN A 154 16.02 14.93 20.88
C GLN A 154 16.12 15.76 22.16
N LYS A 155 15.57 15.25 23.28
CA LYS A 155 15.87 15.76 24.63
C LYS A 155 15.86 14.63 25.64
N ASP A 156 17.03 14.08 25.88
CA ASP A 156 17.61 13.81 27.21
C ASP A 156 18.52 12.58 27.15
N GLU A 157 19.79 12.82 26.84
CA GLU A 157 20.89 12.27 27.63
C GLU A 157 21.98 13.35 27.72
N LEU A 158 21.79 14.20 28.74
CA LEU A 158 22.85 14.72 29.59
C LEU A 158 22.86 13.87 30.86
#